data_AF-A0A9D6VF89-F1
#
_entry.id   AF-A0A9D6VF89-F1
#
_cell.length_a   1.000
_cell.length_b   1.000
_cell.length_c   1.000
_cell.angle_alpha   90.00
_cell.angle_beta   90.00
_cell.angle_gamma   90.00
#
_symmetry.space_group_name_H-M   'P 1'
#
loop_
_entity.id
_entity.type
_entity.pdbx_description
1 polymer ?
#
loop_
_entity_poly.entity_id
_entity_poly.type
_entity_poly.pdbx_seq_one_letter_code
_entity_poly.pdbx_strand_id
1 'polypeptide(L)'
;MNLNDYQKQASTTDTFGDKKVVDLSANDPAYVAKILGLVGEAGEVAEKYKKIIRDKKGVISDSDKDDLKKELGDVLWYVALLAKYLGVELEEVAKINLDKLSSRHSRGTIHGKGDNR
;
A
#
# COMPACT_ATOMS: atom_id res chain seq x y z
N MET A 1 -1.81 6.11 -17.25
CA MET A 1 -2.44 6.20 -15.93
C MET A 1 -1.37 6.65 -14.96
N ASN A 2 -1.51 7.84 -14.38
CA ASN A 2 -0.71 8.28 -13.23
C ASN A 2 -1.31 7.74 -11.92
N LEU A 3 -0.71 8.06 -10.76
CA LEU A 3 -1.18 7.57 -9.46
C LEU A 3 -2.55 8.14 -9.05
N ASN A 4 -2.87 9.37 -9.43
CA ASN A 4 -4.16 10.00 -9.12
C ASN A 4 -5.27 9.46 -10.04
N ASP A 5 -4.96 9.16 -11.30
CA ASP A 5 -5.85 8.42 -12.22
C ASP A 5 -6.16 7.02 -11.66
N TYR A 6 -5.14 6.34 -11.12
CA TYR A 6 -5.31 5.04 -10.47
C TYR A 6 -6.17 5.18 -9.21
N GLN A 7 -5.87 6.14 -8.34
CA GLN A 7 -6.66 6.40 -7.12
C GLN A 7 -8.14 6.66 -7.44
N LYS A 8 -8.42 7.46 -8.48
CA LYS A 8 -9.78 7.73 -8.96
C LYS A 8 -10.50 6.48 -9.46
N GLN A 9 -9.80 5.59 -10.17
CA GLN A 9 -10.36 4.31 -10.64
C GLN A 9 -10.54 3.28 -9.52
N ALA A 10 -9.53 3.07 -8.66
CA ALA A 10 -9.63 2.22 -7.47
C ALA A 10 -10.80 2.65 -6.56
N SER A 11 -11.05 3.95 -6.49
CA SER A 11 -12.15 4.53 -5.71
C SER A 11 -13.55 4.21 -6.22
N THR A 12 -13.73 3.73 -7.46
CA THR A 12 -15.06 3.32 -7.97
C THR A 12 -15.43 1.90 -7.55
N THR A 13 -14.48 1.11 -7.04
CA THR A 13 -14.71 -0.26 -6.56
C THR A 13 -14.83 -0.35 -5.04
N ASP A 14 -14.81 0.79 -4.32
CA ASP A 14 -15.02 0.83 -2.87
C ASP A 14 -16.52 0.70 -2.51
N THR A 15 -16.95 -0.53 -2.26
CA THR A 15 -18.35 -0.86 -1.93
C THR A 15 -18.84 -0.35 -0.57
N PHE A 16 -17.96 0.19 0.27
CA PHE A 16 -18.34 0.82 1.55
C PHE A 16 -18.51 2.35 1.43
N GLY A 17 -18.12 2.94 0.30
CA GLY A 17 -17.73 4.36 0.17
C GLY A 17 -18.79 5.35 -0.32
N ASP A 18 -20.07 4.98 -0.39
CA ASP A 18 -21.15 5.90 -0.84
C ASP A 18 -21.48 7.01 0.17
N LYS A 19 -21.04 6.85 1.43
CA LYS A 19 -21.04 7.96 2.37
C LYS A 19 -19.91 8.91 1.99
N LYS A 20 -20.29 10.13 1.58
CA LYS A 20 -19.36 11.26 1.42
C LYS A 20 -18.37 11.25 2.60
N VAL A 21 -17.08 11.34 2.30
CA VAL A 21 -16.02 11.49 3.31
C VAL A 21 -16.18 12.88 3.93
N VAL A 22 -16.94 12.99 5.02
CA VAL A 22 -17.20 14.27 5.72
C VAL A 22 -16.83 14.23 7.21
N ASP A 23 -16.38 13.09 7.74
CA ASP A 23 -15.90 13.01 9.12
C ASP A 23 -14.69 12.07 9.22
N LEU A 24 -13.51 12.62 9.55
CA LEU A 24 -12.24 11.91 9.69
C LEU A 24 -12.16 11.18 11.04
N SER A 25 -13.20 10.44 11.39
CA SER A 25 -13.22 9.64 12.61
C SER A 25 -12.31 8.42 12.44
N ALA A 26 -11.25 8.34 13.25
CA ALA A 26 -10.38 7.16 13.30
C ALA A 26 -11.13 5.86 13.71
N ASN A 27 -12.33 6.01 14.29
CA ASN A 27 -13.22 4.92 14.67
C ASN A 27 -14.31 4.65 13.61
N ASP A 28 -14.29 5.31 12.44
CA ASP A 28 -15.23 4.99 11.35
C ASP A 28 -15.01 3.55 10.87
N PRO A 29 -16.06 2.70 10.83
CA PRO A 29 -15.91 1.29 10.46
C PRO A 29 -15.35 1.06 9.06
N ALA A 30 -15.61 1.95 8.09
CA ALA A 30 -15.02 1.83 6.76
C ALA A 30 -13.53 2.19 6.80
N TYR A 31 -13.12 3.22 7.54
CA TYR A 31 -11.70 3.55 7.68
C TYR A 31 -10.93 2.43 8.40
N VAL A 32 -11.48 1.88 9.49
CA VAL A 32 -10.92 0.72 10.20
C VAL A 32 -10.82 -0.50 9.27
N ALA A 33 -11.85 -0.81 8.48
CA ALA A 33 -11.81 -1.91 7.52
C ALA A 33 -10.70 -1.75 6.45
N LYS A 34 -10.40 -0.52 6.01
CA LYS A 34 -9.30 -0.25 5.07
C LYS A 34 -7.92 -0.42 5.71
N ILE A 35 -7.74 0.01 6.96
CA ILE A 35 -6.50 -0.20 7.71
C ILE A 35 -6.25 -1.70 7.94
N LEU A 36 -7.28 -2.46 8.35
CA LEU A 36 -7.16 -3.89 8.57
C LEU A 36 -6.95 -4.67 7.26
N GLY A 37 -7.63 -4.27 6.17
CA GLY A 37 -7.43 -4.84 4.84
C GLY A 37 -6.00 -4.66 4.33
N LEU A 38 -5.43 -3.45 4.45
CA LEU A 38 -4.02 -3.18 4.12
C LEU A 38 -3.05 -4.14 4.84
N VAL A 39 -3.30 -4.44 6.11
CA VAL A 39 -2.51 -5.40 6.89
C VAL A 39 -2.72 -6.84 6.41
N GLY A 40 -3.94 -7.19 6.02
CA GLY A 40 -4.29 -8.46 5.38
C GLY A 40 -3.47 -8.70 4.11
N GLU A 41 -3.55 -7.80 3.12
CA GLU A 41 -2.86 -7.97 1.83
C GLU A 41 -1.33 -7.95 1.99
N ALA A 42 -0.79 -7.14 2.91
CA ALA A 42 0.63 -7.19 3.24
C ALA A 42 1.04 -8.55 3.86
N GLY A 43 0.12 -9.20 4.58
CA GLY A 43 0.24 -10.57 5.06
C GLY A 43 0.18 -11.61 3.93
N GLU A 44 -0.70 -11.43 2.94
CA GLU A 44 -0.80 -12.28 1.73
C GLU A 44 0.52 -12.26 0.94
N VAL A 45 1.10 -11.07 0.68
CA VAL A 45 2.44 -10.90 0.07
C VAL A 45 3.49 -11.72 0.84
N ALA A 46 3.52 -11.60 2.17
CA ALA A 46 4.47 -12.33 3.01
C ALA A 46 4.22 -13.85 2.99
N GLU A 47 2.97 -14.29 2.97
CA GLU A 47 2.57 -15.69 2.92
C GLU A 47 2.98 -16.36 1.60
N LYS A 48 2.77 -15.69 0.46
CA LYS A 48 3.27 -16.15 -0.84
C LYS A 48 4.78 -16.29 -0.82
N TYR A 49 5.50 -15.26 -0.36
CA TYR A 49 6.96 -15.27 -0.32
C TYR A 49 7.52 -16.38 0.59
N LYS A 50 6.89 -16.60 1.75
CA LYS A 50 7.21 -17.71 2.68
C LYS A 50 7.06 -19.08 2.01
N LYS A 51 5.99 -19.30 1.22
CA LYS A 51 5.78 -20.54 0.47
C LYS A 51 6.87 -20.78 -0.58
N ILE A 52 7.33 -19.74 -1.28
CA ILE A 52 8.45 -19.84 -2.24
C ILE A 52 9.74 -20.29 -1.53
N ILE A 53 10.06 -19.73 -0.36
CA ILE A 53 11.21 -20.15 0.44
C ILE A 53 11.08 -21.63 0.84
N ARG A 54 9.94 -22.00 1.42
CA ARG A 54 9.68 -23.34 1.98
C ARG A 54 9.64 -24.44 0.91
N ASP A 55 8.87 -24.22 -0.16
CA ASP A 55 8.49 -25.27 -1.11
C ASP A 55 9.31 -25.22 -2.41
N LYS A 56 9.84 -24.04 -2.77
CA LYS A 56 10.53 -23.80 -4.05
C LYS A 56 12.02 -23.47 -3.89
N LYS A 57 12.60 -23.72 -2.70
CA LYS A 57 14.01 -23.44 -2.37
C LYS A 57 14.40 -21.96 -2.60
N GLY A 58 13.45 -21.03 -2.49
CA GLY A 58 13.65 -19.61 -2.79
C GLY A 58 13.70 -19.25 -4.28
N VAL A 59 13.44 -20.18 -5.20
CA VAL A 59 13.39 -19.92 -6.64
C VAL A 59 11.99 -19.43 -7.03
N ILE A 60 11.90 -18.16 -7.44
CA ILE A 60 10.66 -17.50 -7.87
C ILE A 60 10.35 -17.89 -9.32
N SER A 61 9.24 -18.60 -9.57
CA SER A 61 8.74 -18.86 -10.93
C SER A 61 7.98 -17.66 -11.51
N ASP A 62 7.69 -17.64 -12.81
CA ASP A 62 6.87 -16.56 -13.39
C ASP A 62 5.45 -16.54 -12.81
N SER A 63 4.88 -17.71 -12.51
CA SER A 63 3.62 -17.80 -11.75
C SER A 63 3.70 -17.23 -10.33
N ASP A 64 4.86 -17.32 -9.65
CA ASP A 64 5.05 -16.64 -8.35
C ASP A 64 5.10 -15.12 -8.51
N LYS A 65 5.73 -14.62 -9.58
CA LYS A 65 5.73 -13.18 -9.89
C LYS A 65 4.32 -12.69 -10.15
N ASP A 66 3.52 -13.45 -10.90
CA ASP A 66 2.16 -13.06 -11.24
C ASP A 66 1.20 -13.12 -10.04
N ASP A 67 1.40 -14.06 -9.11
CA ASP A 67 0.71 -14.04 -7.83
C ASP A 67 1.16 -12.87 -6.95
N LEU A 68 2.47 -12.68 -6.74
CA LEU A 68 2.99 -11.56 -5.95
C LEU A 68 2.57 -10.18 -6.51
N LYS A 69 2.44 -10.03 -7.83
CA LYS A 69 1.91 -8.80 -8.46
C LYS A 69 0.46 -8.50 -8.08
N LYS A 70 -0.38 -9.52 -7.87
CA LYS A 70 -1.77 -9.35 -7.43
C LYS A 70 -1.79 -8.80 -6.01
N GLU A 71 -1.16 -9.51 -5.08
CA GLU A 71 -1.11 -9.11 -3.66
C GLU A 71 -0.49 -7.71 -3.49
N LEU A 72 0.54 -7.36 -4.28
CA LEU A 72 1.12 -6.00 -4.31
C LEU A 72 0.16 -4.95 -4.90
N GLY A 73 -0.69 -5.33 -5.85
CA GLY A 73 -1.76 -4.51 -6.39
C GLY A 73 -2.89 -4.28 -5.40
N ASP A 74 -3.23 -5.28 -4.60
CA ASP A 74 -4.25 -5.20 -3.55
C ASP A 74 -3.76 -4.33 -2.37
N VAL A 75 -2.49 -4.46 -1.96
CA VAL A 75 -1.81 -3.49 -1.08
C VAL A 75 -1.89 -2.06 -1.65
N LEU A 76 -1.59 -1.87 -2.93
CA LEU A 76 -1.66 -0.55 -3.57
C LEU A 76 -3.08 0.02 -3.61
N TRP A 77 -4.10 -0.83 -3.80
CA TRP A 77 -5.51 -0.44 -3.77
C TRP A 77 -5.92 0.10 -2.39
N TYR A 78 -5.55 -0.58 -1.32
CA TYR A 78 -5.80 -0.08 0.05
C TYR A 78 -5.05 1.23 0.34
N VAL A 79 -3.79 1.38 -0.09
CA VAL A 79 -3.05 2.65 0.05
C VAL A 79 -3.76 3.79 -0.70
N ALA A 80 -4.28 3.52 -1.91
CA ALA A 80 -5.02 4.50 -2.70
C ALA A 80 -6.34 4.94 -2.02
N LEU A 81 -7.10 3.98 -1.47
CA LEU A 81 -8.31 4.30 -0.70
C LEU A 81 -8.00 5.06 0.58
N LEU A 82 -6.97 4.66 1.34
CA LEU A 82 -6.58 5.36 2.56
C LEU A 82 -6.14 6.81 2.26
N ALA A 83 -5.39 7.04 1.18
CA ALA A 83 -5.09 8.38 0.70
C ALA A 83 -6.36 9.18 0.38
N LYS A 84 -7.36 8.59 -0.30
CA LYS A 84 -8.66 9.24 -0.57
C LYS A 84 -9.41 9.58 0.72
N TYR A 85 -9.46 8.66 1.68
CA TYR A 85 -10.17 8.87 2.95
C TYR A 85 -9.47 9.95 3.79
N LEU A 86 -8.14 10.07 3.71
CA LEU A 86 -7.35 11.16 4.30
C LEU A 86 -7.49 12.50 3.56
N GLY A 87 -8.13 12.53 2.38
CA GLY A 87 -8.25 13.73 1.55
C GLY A 87 -6.95 14.15 0.85
N VAL A 88 -6.04 13.21 0.59
CA VAL A 88 -4.74 13.47 -0.08
C VAL A 88 -4.62 12.69 -1.41
N GLU A 89 -3.90 13.26 -2.36
CA GLU A 89 -3.65 12.62 -3.66
C GLU A 89 -2.55 11.55 -3.52
N LEU A 90 -2.74 10.38 -4.16
CA LEU A 90 -1.79 9.26 -4.06
C LEU A 90 -0.40 9.61 -4.61
N GLU A 91 -0.32 10.48 -5.62
CA GLU A 91 0.94 10.99 -6.16
C GLU A 91 1.71 11.85 -5.15
N GLU A 92 1.01 12.58 -4.28
CA GLU A 92 1.64 13.34 -3.18
C GLU A 92 2.27 12.39 -2.15
N VAL A 93 1.55 11.33 -1.76
CA VAL A 93 2.05 10.28 -0.86
C VAL A 93 3.33 9.64 -1.43
N ALA A 94 3.33 9.32 -2.73
CA ALA A 94 4.50 8.77 -3.42
C ALA A 94 5.67 9.77 -3.49
N LYS A 95 5.39 11.04 -3.81
CA LYS A 95 6.41 12.10 -3.87
C LYS A 95 7.07 12.34 -2.51
N ILE A 96 6.29 12.48 -1.44
CA ILE A 96 6.80 12.62 -0.06
C ILE A 96 7.68 11.42 0.32
N ASN A 97 7.32 10.21 -0.12
CA ASN A 97 8.13 9.02 0.10
C ASN A 97 9.49 9.11 -0.63
N LEU A 98 9.49 9.45 -1.92
CA LEU A 98 10.70 9.59 -2.74
C LEU A 98 11.63 10.69 -2.22
N ASP A 99 11.09 11.88 -1.90
CA ASP A 99 11.87 13.01 -1.37
C ASP A 99 12.54 12.64 -0.04
N LYS A 100 11.80 11.97 0.86
CA LYS A 100 12.33 11.43 2.12
C LYS A 100 13.44 10.39 1.90
N LEU A 101 13.25 9.43 0.98
CA LEU A 101 14.25 8.40 0.70
C LEU A 101 15.51 8.98 0.03
N SER A 102 15.35 9.92 -0.90
CA SER A 102 16.43 10.67 -1.54
C SER A 102 17.24 11.48 -0.51
N SER A 103 16.57 12.19 0.39
CA SER A 103 17.21 12.92 1.49
C SER A 103 17.98 11.98 2.43
N ARG A 104 17.41 10.82 2.78
CA ARG A 104 18.09 9.78 3.57
C ARG A 104 19.31 9.21 2.86
N HIS A 105 19.27 9.03 1.54
CA HIS A 105 20.38 8.58 0.70
C HIS A 105 21.53 9.58 0.74
N SER A 106 21.27 10.85 0.41
CA SER A 106 22.28 11.91 0.37
C SER A 106 22.97 12.18 1.71
N ARG A 107 22.30 11.89 2.83
CA ARG A 107 22.89 11.97 4.18
C ARG A 107 23.62 10.69 4.63
N GLY A 108 23.68 9.64 3.79
CA GLY A 108 24.24 8.33 4.16
C GLY A 108 23.42 7.57 5.22
N THR A 109 22.18 8.00 5.50
CA THR A 109 21.41 7.53 6.67
C THR A 109 20.50 6.33 6.40
N ILE A 110 20.37 5.85 5.15
CA ILE A 110 19.45 4.74 4.79
C ILE A 110 19.58 3.53 5.73
N HIS A 111 20.79 3.06 6.02
CA HIS A 111 21.04 1.81 6.75
C HIS A 111 21.03 1.91 8.30
N GLY A 112 20.76 3.07 8.89
CA GLY A 112 20.71 3.24 10.36
C GLY A 112 19.47 2.65 11.06
N LYS A 113 19.34 2.87 12.37
CA LYS A 113 18.16 2.51 13.17
C LYS A 113 17.38 3.77 13.62
N GLY A 114 16.05 3.71 13.68
CA GLY A 114 15.19 4.73 14.30
C GLY A 114 14.10 5.30 13.38
N ASP A 115 13.01 5.79 13.98
CA ASP A 115 11.80 6.22 13.25
C ASP A 115 11.84 7.68 12.75
N ASN A 116 12.67 8.54 13.37
CA ASN A 116 12.86 9.94 12.95
C ASN A 116 14.00 10.09 11.94
N ARG A 117 13.67 10.12 10.65
CA ARG A 117 14.63 10.08 9.52
C ARG A 117 14.07 10.68 8.21
#